data_AF-A0A661BMA8-F1
#
_entry.id   AF-A0A661BMA8-F1
#
_cell.length_a   1.000
_cell.length_b   1.000
_cell.length_c   1.000
_cell.angle_alpha   90.00
_cell.angle_beta   90.00
_cell.angle_gamma   90.00
#
_symmetry.space_group_name_H-M   'P 1'
#
loop_
_entity.id
_entity.type
_entity.pdbx_description
1 polymer ?
#
loop_
_entity_poly.entity_id
_entity_poly.type
_entity_poly.pdbx_seq_one_letter_code
_entity_poly.pdbx_strand_id
1 'polypeptide(L)'
;MPLDTSFIENRRYRPEPMSELEASCLSAVSHEDYSIYTQRLASACEEGKEVLIRLGVSEPLQSGDVCHAYYTANGDLSLAELGTFLHAITGAVPIKFVLEHYKDDPTVGLKDGDIFFCNEAIYGGLHNPDQIVYMPVFWEGELISWVSSAGHEPETGATEPGGQPADARDRYAGGLRVPQVRIGESVRLRRDMMEFFQNMVRYPEMIATDTAVKLAACLRLRARLLEIAERRGAEFVVGLLRKVIEDSATAANERVAKLPAGRYRCVGFLDTYGPAEALMRVPCTLIKEGRKLIVDFAGASPQFQGPFNAFEHVVYAHLVCMLFQYFFSDLPGSAGTLVPFEVRCEKGTFLNADAQAAVSSGTAMAPIAGNIFMMNLIKAMFASGDPDTLANVALPPGACARSFFFGGINQYGKEVAGVSLRPSNTAGLGARPDKDAVNAGSFWWVGRGNAVDAEHEEALNPYLVEYSNFAPDNAGPGMYQGGSGMSYGIRVRNTPGFYIQTFGLASRFPTNSGLFGGYAANVRPAIRVTGGNGEHVAEEGHTMAPRNEFDVLSMAKAENMNVELTPASTLGA
;
A
#
# COMPACT_ATOMS: atom_id res chain seq x y z
N MET A 1 26.97 10.23 2.90
CA MET A 1 27.29 8.95 2.22
C MET A 1 26.70 9.01 0.81
N PRO A 2 27.35 8.43 -0.21
CA PRO A 2 26.68 8.15 -1.48
C PRO A 2 25.44 7.28 -1.23
N LEU A 3 24.48 7.27 -2.16
CA LEU A 3 23.30 6.39 -2.10
C LEU A 3 23.75 4.93 -1.99
N ASP A 4 23.59 4.34 -0.82
CA ASP A 4 23.83 2.92 -0.60
C ASP A 4 22.65 2.10 -1.10
N THR A 5 22.77 1.52 -2.29
CA THR A 5 21.75 0.62 -2.86
C THR A 5 21.92 -0.81 -2.38
N SER A 6 23.04 -1.15 -1.72
CA SER A 6 23.35 -2.51 -1.32
C SER A 6 22.32 -3.08 -0.33
N PHE A 7 21.67 -2.21 0.44
CA PHE A 7 20.66 -2.59 1.42
C PHE A 7 19.43 -3.26 0.77
N ILE A 8 18.96 -2.75 -0.38
CA ILE A 8 17.90 -3.40 -1.16
C ILE A 8 18.45 -4.63 -1.87
N GLU A 9 19.63 -4.52 -2.49
CA GLU A 9 20.20 -5.61 -3.28
C GLU A 9 20.47 -6.87 -2.45
N ASN A 10 20.81 -6.69 -1.17
CA ASN A 10 21.02 -7.76 -0.20
C ASN A 10 19.72 -8.29 0.42
N ARG A 11 18.55 -7.81 -0.01
CA ARG A 11 17.22 -8.26 0.42
C ARG A 11 17.04 -8.26 1.94
N ARG A 12 17.47 -7.19 2.59
CA ARG A 12 17.46 -7.05 4.06
C ARG A 12 16.06 -7.10 4.69
N TYR A 13 14.99 -7.06 3.90
CA TYR A 13 13.61 -7.32 4.32
C TYR A 13 13.33 -8.79 4.69
N ARG A 14 14.25 -9.73 4.40
CA ARG A 14 14.14 -11.12 4.85
C ARG A 14 14.50 -11.28 6.33
N PRO A 15 13.96 -12.30 7.03
CA PRO A 15 14.29 -12.53 8.43
C PRO A 15 15.78 -12.85 8.64
N GLU A 16 16.38 -12.30 9.70
CA GLU A 16 17.73 -12.66 10.14
C GLU A 16 17.75 -14.06 10.77
N PRO A 17 18.91 -14.75 10.75
CA PRO A 17 19.12 -15.93 11.57
C PRO A 17 18.80 -15.64 13.04
N MET A 18 18.17 -16.60 13.70
CA MET A 18 17.88 -16.51 15.13
C MET A 18 19.18 -16.36 15.93
N SER A 19 19.22 -15.33 16.79
CA SER A 19 20.35 -15.08 17.69
C SER A 19 20.38 -16.05 18.87
N GLU A 20 21.52 -16.16 19.54
CA GLU A 20 21.68 -16.98 20.74
C GLU A 20 20.75 -16.54 21.87
N LEU A 21 20.56 -15.23 22.03
CA LEU A 21 19.62 -14.66 23.00
C LEU A 21 18.19 -15.14 22.69
N GLU A 22 17.73 -14.94 21.46
CA GLU A 22 16.38 -15.37 21.05
C GLU A 22 16.17 -16.87 21.23
N ALA A 23 17.17 -17.69 20.87
CA ALA A 23 17.13 -19.14 21.05
C ALA A 23 16.99 -19.52 22.54
N SER A 24 17.73 -18.85 23.42
CA SER A 24 17.66 -19.09 24.88
C SER A 24 16.31 -18.67 25.48
N CYS A 25 15.67 -17.65 24.90
CA CYS A 25 14.41 -17.10 25.36
C CYS A 25 13.17 -17.88 24.89
N LEU A 26 13.28 -18.75 23.87
CA LEU A 26 12.15 -19.54 23.37
C LEU A 26 11.50 -20.41 24.47
N SER A 27 12.31 -20.97 25.38
CA SER A 27 11.79 -21.79 26.49
C SER A 27 10.99 -21.01 27.53
N ALA A 28 11.07 -19.67 27.53
CA ALA A 28 10.28 -18.83 28.42
C ALA A 28 8.78 -18.77 28.02
N VAL A 29 8.43 -19.23 26.81
CA VAL A 29 7.07 -19.10 26.26
C VAL A 29 6.36 -20.45 26.25
N SER A 30 5.37 -20.61 27.13
CA SER A 30 4.46 -21.78 27.07
C SER A 30 3.48 -21.68 25.89
N HIS A 31 2.82 -22.79 25.56
CA HIS A 31 1.81 -22.80 24.50
C HIS A 31 0.58 -21.92 24.83
N GLU A 32 0.14 -21.95 26.09
CA GLU A 32 -0.99 -21.13 26.56
C GLU A 32 -0.64 -19.65 26.51
N ASP A 33 0.56 -19.32 26.99
CA ASP A 33 1.06 -17.94 26.99
C ASP A 33 1.24 -17.40 25.57
N TYR A 34 1.78 -18.21 24.67
CA TYR A 34 1.91 -17.83 23.26
C TYR A 34 0.59 -17.31 22.69
N SER A 35 -0.50 -18.07 22.88
CA SER A 35 -1.82 -17.69 22.37
C SER A 35 -2.36 -16.42 23.01
N ILE A 36 -2.22 -16.27 24.33
CA ILE A 36 -2.73 -15.10 25.08
C ILE A 36 -1.98 -13.83 24.70
N TYR A 37 -0.65 -13.88 24.72
CA TYR A 37 0.17 -12.67 24.57
C TYR A 37 0.31 -12.24 23.11
N THR A 38 0.30 -13.18 22.15
CA THR A 38 0.21 -12.83 20.72
C THR A 38 -1.10 -12.08 20.43
N GLN A 39 -2.23 -12.55 20.97
CA GLN A 39 -3.52 -11.87 20.81
C GLN A 39 -3.54 -10.48 21.46
N ARG A 40 -2.86 -10.31 22.60
CA ARG A 40 -2.72 -9.00 23.25
C ARG A 40 -1.92 -8.01 22.40
N LEU A 41 -0.82 -8.46 21.81
CA LEU A 41 -0.02 -7.64 20.90
C LEU A 41 -0.82 -7.27 19.63
N ALA A 42 -1.51 -8.24 19.03
CA ALA A 42 -2.41 -7.99 17.90
C ALA A 42 -3.48 -6.93 18.25
N SER A 43 -4.15 -7.08 19.39
CA SER A 43 -5.16 -6.11 19.85
C SER A 43 -4.60 -4.69 20.00
N ALA A 44 -3.33 -4.55 20.40
CA ALA A 44 -2.66 -3.27 20.49
C ALA A 44 -2.36 -2.65 19.11
N CYS A 45 -2.05 -3.47 18.11
CA CYS A 45 -1.89 -3.00 16.73
C CYS A 45 -3.24 -2.54 16.13
N GLU A 46 -4.35 -3.24 16.41
CA GLU A 46 -5.70 -2.77 16.00
C GLU A 46 -6.08 -1.47 16.72
N GLU A 47 -5.72 -1.33 18.00
CA GLU A 47 -5.86 -0.05 18.72
C GLU A 47 -5.07 1.08 18.04
N GLY A 48 -3.84 0.81 17.58
CA GLY A 48 -3.04 1.74 16.79
C GLY A 48 -3.73 2.15 15.49
N LYS A 49 -4.33 1.20 14.77
CA LYS A 49 -5.11 1.48 13.56
C LYS A 49 -6.29 2.41 13.83
N GLU A 50 -7.07 2.17 14.89
CA GLU A 50 -8.18 3.06 15.27
C GLU A 50 -7.69 4.48 15.61
N VAL A 51 -6.50 4.62 16.22
CA VAL A 51 -5.88 5.93 16.48
C VAL A 51 -5.61 6.68 15.16
N LEU A 52 -5.05 6.01 14.15
CA LEU A 52 -4.78 6.63 12.85
C LEU A 52 -6.06 6.98 12.09
N ILE A 53 -7.02 6.06 12.03
CA ILE A 53 -8.29 6.29 11.31
C ILE A 53 -9.05 7.49 11.88
N ARG A 54 -9.04 7.67 13.21
CA ARG A 54 -9.84 8.71 13.88
C ARG A 54 -9.14 10.05 13.99
N LEU A 55 -7.81 10.07 14.08
CA LEU A 55 -7.04 11.30 14.34
C LEU A 55 -6.22 11.76 13.14
N GLY A 56 -6.01 10.88 12.15
CA GLY A 56 -5.33 11.22 10.90
C GLY A 56 -6.15 12.22 10.08
N VAL A 57 -5.45 13.10 9.38
CA VAL A 57 -6.02 14.14 8.53
C VAL A 57 -6.14 13.66 7.08
N SER A 58 -5.17 12.88 6.61
CA SER A 58 -5.18 12.39 5.24
C SER A 58 -6.19 11.26 5.04
N GLU A 59 -6.91 11.33 3.92
CA GLU A 59 -7.92 10.33 3.55
C GLU A 59 -7.36 8.89 3.51
N PRO A 60 -6.13 8.64 3.02
CA PRO A 60 -5.58 7.28 3.02
C PRO A 60 -5.47 6.66 4.42
N LEU A 61 -5.06 7.42 5.44
CA LEU A 61 -5.07 6.94 6.82
C LEU A 61 -6.48 6.63 7.31
N GLN A 62 -7.44 7.52 7.03
CA GLN A 62 -8.86 7.35 7.40
C GLN A 62 -9.50 6.15 6.70
N SER A 63 -9.10 5.88 5.46
CA SER A 63 -9.57 4.75 4.66
C SER A 63 -8.89 3.43 5.02
N GLY A 64 -7.83 3.46 5.83
CA GLY A 64 -7.15 2.29 6.36
C GLY A 64 -5.87 1.89 5.65
N ASP A 65 -5.24 2.72 4.82
CA ASP A 65 -3.88 2.47 4.30
C ASP A 65 -2.83 2.68 5.41
N VAL A 66 -2.85 1.78 6.39
CA VAL A 66 -2.09 1.86 7.63
C VAL A 66 -1.59 0.49 8.07
N CYS A 67 -0.49 0.50 8.82
CA CYS A 67 0.14 -0.69 9.36
C CYS A 67 0.80 -0.39 10.71
N HIS A 68 0.63 -1.31 11.66
CA HIS A 68 1.23 -1.25 12.98
C HIS A 68 1.93 -2.57 13.28
N ALA A 69 3.20 -2.51 13.65
CA ALA A 69 4.02 -3.70 13.71
C ALA A 69 4.98 -3.71 14.91
N TYR A 70 5.21 -4.91 15.42
CA TYR A 70 6.28 -5.25 16.35
C TYR A 70 7.39 -5.98 15.60
N TYR A 71 8.63 -5.62 15.92
CA TYR A 71 9.82 -6.26 15.39
C TYR A 71 10.69 -6.78 16.52
N THR A 72 11.48 -7.81 16.23
CA THR A 72 12.53 -8.29 17.16
C THR A 72 13.61 -7.21 17.34
N ALA A 73 14.49 -7.36 18.33
CA ALA A 73 15.65 -6.47 18.50
C ALA A 73 16.56 -6.41 17.25
N ASN A 74 16.55 -7.47 16.44
CA ASN A 74 17.27 -7.58 15.17
C ASN A 74 16.51 -6.96 13.97
N GLY A 75 15.32 -6.39 14.20
CA GLY A 75 14.52 -5.72 13.17
C GLY A 75 13.68 -6.65 12.31
N ASP A 76 13.47 -7.92 12.71
CA ASP A 76 12.61 -8.84 11.98
C ASP A 76 11.14 -8.61 12.34
N LEU A 77 10.27 -8.51 11.33
CA LEU A 77 8.83 -8.40 11.53
C LEU A 77 8.32 -9.63 12.28
N SER A 78 7.89 -9.43 13.52
CA SER A 78 7.32 -10.50 14.33
C SER A 78 5.82 -10.58 14.11
N LEU A 79 5.11 -9.48 14.33
CA LEU A 79 3.66 -9.40 14.28
C LEU A 79 3.22 -8.03 13.79
N ALA A 80 2.22 -7.99 12.92
CA ALA A 80 1.53 -6.77 12.55
C ALA A 80 0.01 -6.98 12.46
N GLU A 81 -0.75 -5.96 12.85
CA GLU A 81 -2.17 -5.82 12.47
C GLU A 81 -2.34 -4.59 11.61
N LEU A 82 -3.23 -4.72 10.63
CA LEU A 82 -3.06 -4.07 9.35
C LEU A 82 -4.40 -3.62 8.78
N GLY A 83 -4.39 -2.44 8.17
CA GLY A 83 -5.28 -2.18 7.06
C GLY A 83 -4.68 -2.69 5.73
N THR A 84 -3.35 -2.64 5.59
CA THR A 84 -2.60 -3.23 4.46
C THR A 84 -1.34 -4.01 4.88
N PHE A 85 -1.03 -5.11 4.19
CA PHE A 85 0.19 -5.90 4.40
C PHE A 85 1.46 -5.32 3.76
N LEU A 86 1.34 -4.26 2.97
CA LEU A 86 2.48 -3.66 2.28
C LEU A 86 3.56 -3.18 3.26
N HIS A 87 3.14 -2.38 4.23
CA HIS A 87 4.05 -1.66 5.12
C HIS A 87 4.65 -2.54 6.21
N ALA A 88 4.04 -3.70 6.48
CA ALA A 88 4.55 -4.66 7.46
C ALA A 88 5.98 -5.08 7.12
N ILE A 89 6.22 -5.33 5.83
CA ILE A 89 7.51 -5.77 5.29
C ILE A 89 8.45 -4.58 5.13
N THR A 90 7.95 -3.47 4.58
CA THR A 90 8.80 -2.31 4.26
C THR A 90 9.27 -1.55 5.50
N GLY A 91 8.60 -1.72 6.65
CA GLY A 91 9.03 -1.17 7.94
C GLY A 91 10.24 -1.87 8.57
N ALA A 92 10.58 -3.11 8.19
CA ALA A 92 11.76 -3.81 8.69
C ALA A 92 13.08 -3.21 8.15
N VAL A 93 13.04 -2.76 6.89
CA VAL A 93 14.20 -2.20 6.16
C VAL A 93 14.83 -1.00 6.89
N PRO A 94 14.09 0.07 7.25
CA PRO A 94 14.67 1.22 7.92
C PRO A 94 15.17 0.90 9.33
N ILE A 95 14.55 -0.06 10.04
CA ILE A 95 15.01 -0.52 11.36
C ILE A 95 16.39 -1.18 11.24
N LYS A 96 16.53 -2.13 10.31
CA LYS A 96 17.79 -2.83 10.08
C LYS A 96 18.90 -1.88 9.61
N PHE A 97 18.57 -0.84 8.85
CA PHE A 97 19.52 0.20 8.48
C PHE A 97 20.06 0.95 9.73
N VAL A 98 19.17 1.34 10.66
CA VAL A 98 19.58 1.98 11.91
C VAL A 98 20.48 1.05 12.74
N LEU A 99 20.12 -0.24 12.83
CA LEU A 99 20.92 -1.24 13.55
C LEU A 99 22.34 -1.40 12.98
N GLU A 100 22.47 -1.35 11.66
CA GLU A 100 23.75 -1.56 10.96
C GLU A 100 24.64 -0.31 10.93
N HIS A 101 24.05 0.87 10.74
CA HIS A 101 24.82 2.09 10.49
C HIS A 101 24.82 3.10 11.64
N TYR A 102 23.80 3.12 12.51
CA TYR A 102 23.63 4.19 13.48
C TYR A 102 23.72 3.74 14.93
N LYS A 103 23.40 2.48 15.24
CA LYS A 103 23.35 1.95 16.61
C LYS A 103 24.61 2.30 17.41
N ASP A 104 25.78 2.00 16.84
CA ASP A 104 27.08 2.17 17.47
C ASP A 104 27.82 3.43 16.97
N ASP A 105 27.19 4.24 16.12
CA ASP A 105 27.79 5.49 15.61
C ASP A 105 27.73 6.58 16.71
N PRO A 106 28.85 7.23 17.06
CA PRO A 106 28.89 8.19 18.15
C PRO A 106 28.18 9.53 17.85
N THR A 107 27.87 9.81 16.58
CA THR A 107 27.22 11.05 16.15
C THR A 107 25.70 10.92 16.06
N VAL A 108 25.20 9.70 15.86
CA VAL A 108 23.77 9.37 15.84
C VAL A 108 23.38 8.60 17.09
N GLY A 109 23.92 7.38 17.21
CA GLY A 109 23.62 6.43 18.29
C GLY A 109 22.19 5.94 18.28
N LEU A 110 21.88 5.04 19.21
CA LEU A 110 20.54 4.57 19.47
C LEU A 110 20.23 4.61 20.96
N LYS A 111 19.17 5.32 21.35
CA LYS A 111 18.77 5.47 22.76
C LYS A 111 17.28 5.18 22.95
N ASP A 112 16.90 4.86 24.20
CA ASP A 112 15.49 4.74 24.57
C ASP A 112 14.76 6.07 24.37
N GLY A 113 13.55 5.98 23.81
CA GLY A 113 12.72 7.14 23.51
C GLY A 113 13.11 7.90 22.23
N ASP A 114 14.12 7.45 21.49
CA ASP A 114 14.40 7.97 20.15
C ASP A 114 13.21 7.68 19.20
N ILE A 115 12.92 8.61 18.30
CA ILE A 115 11.86 8.50 17.31
C ILE A 115 12.48 8.69 15.93
N PHE A 116 12.35 7.68 15.09
CA PHE A 116 12.87 7.71 13.72
C PHE A 116 11.74 7.85 12.71
N PHE A 117 12.09 8.41 11.56
CA PHE A 117 11.24 8.60 10.40
C PHE A 117 11.95 8.12 9.14
N CYS A 118 11.21 7.54 8.20
CA CYS A 118 11.68 7.19 6.87
C CYS A 118 10.52 7.23 5.86
N ASN A 119 10.76 7.83 4.69
CA ASN A 119 9.90 7.70 3.51
C ASN A 119 10.71 7.60 2.20
N GLU A 120 12.04 7.47 2.26
CA GLU A 120 12.84 7.18 1.08
C GLU A 120 12.69 5.70 0.70
N ALA A 121 12.03 5.45 -0.43
CA ALA A 121 11.71 4.12 -0.96
C ALA A 121 12.92 3.18 -1.08
N ILE A 122 14.15 3.72 -1.24
CA ILE A 122 15.37 2.90 -1.23
C ILE A 122 15.64 2.25 0.14
N TYR A 123 15.22 2.89 1.22
CA TYR A 123 15.57 2.48 2.58
C TYR A 123 14.35 2.10 3.43
N GLY A 124 13.14 2.12 2.86
CA GLY A 124 11.89 1.79 3.52
C GLY A 124 10.69 2.36 2.79
N GLY A 125 9.48 1.83 3.04
CA GLY A 125 8.27 2.19 2.30
C GLY A 125 8.23 1.66 0.86
N LEU A 126 7.13 1.91 0.14
CA LEU A 126 6.98 1.54 -1.27
C LEU A 126 7.34 2.69 -2.21
N HIS A 127 6.95 3.88 -1.79
CA HIS A 127 7.12 5.17 -2.45
C HIS A 127 7.07 6.24 -1.36
N ASN A 128 7.47 7.46 -1.68
CA ASN A 128 7.65 8.48 -0.66
C ASN A 128 6.38 9.07 -0.01
N PRO A 129 5.17 8.93 -0.57
CA PRO A 129 3.94 9.15 0.20
C PRO A 129 3.79 8.21 1.39
N ASP A 130 4.34 6.99 1.35
CA ASP A 130 4.30 6.10 2.50
C ASP A 130 5.35 6.52 3.52
N GLN A 131 4.90 6.99 4.68
CA GLN A 131 5.78 7.50 5.71
C GLN A 131 5.73 6.60 6.95
N ILE A 132 6.90 6.25 7.46
CA ILE A 132 7.06 5.30 8.55
C ILE A 132 7.66 6.03 9.75
N VAL A 133 6.95 6.00 10.88
CA VAL A 133 7.50 6.37 12.19
C VAL A 133 7.78 5.09 12.95
N TYR A 134 8.97 5.00 13.54
CA TYR A 134 9.39 3.81 14.28
C TYR A 134 10.29 4.15 15.47
N MET A 135 10.25 3.29 16.48
CA MET A 135 10.91 3.52 17.76
C MET A 135 11.56 2.23 18.28
N PRO A 136 12.77 2.31 18.86
CA PRO A 136 13.32 1.22 19.64
C PRO A 136 12.56 1.09 20.97
N VAL A 137 12.51 -0.13 21.50
CA VAL A 137 11.94 -0.44 22.81
C VAL A 137 13.00 -1.06 23.69
N PHE A 138 13.34 -0.35 24.76
CA PHE A 138 14.35 -0.77 25.72
C PHE A 138 13.72 -1.29 27.01
N TRP A 139 14.39 -2.26 27.64
CA TRP A 139 14.10 -2.73 29.00
C TRP A 139 15.42 -2.78 29.79
N GLU A 140 15.48 -2.07 30.91
CA GLU A 140 16.67 -2.03 31.79
C GLU A 140 17.99 -1.67 31.06
N GLY A 141 17.91 -0.82 30.02
CA GLY A 141 19.06 -0.38 29.22
C GLY A 141 19.36 -1.25 28.00
N GLU A 142 18.68 -2.38 27.84
CA GLU A 142 18.87 -3.31 26.71
C GLU A 142 17.76 -3.16 25.67
N LEU A 143 18.13 -3.21 24.38
CA LEU A 143 17.18 -3.18 23.26
C LEU A 143 16.48 -4.54 23.14
N ILE A 144 15.17 -4.57 23.35
CA ILE A 144 14.40 -5.84 23.32
C ILE A 144 13.47 -5.96 22.10
N SER A 145 13.09 -4.84 21.47
CA SER A 145 12.13 -4.84 20.34
C SER A 145 12.15 -3.48 19.62
N TRP A 146 11.46 -3.41 18.48
CA TRP A 146 11.05 -2.15 17.84
C TRP A 146 9.55 -2.15 17.57
N VAL A 147 9.00 -0.95 17.44
CA VAL A 147 7.61 -0.73 17.02
C VAL A 147 7.56 0.25 15.85
N SER A 148 6.63 0.06 14.92
CA SER A 148 6.38 1.03 13.84
C SER A 148 4.89 1.31 13.64
N SER A 149 4.64 2.49 13.09
CA SER A 149 3.37 2.90 12.52
C SER A 149 3.67 3.53 11.15
N ALA A 150 3.04 3.01 10.12
CA ALA A 150 3.20 3.44 8.75
C ALA A 150 1.84 3.75 8.14
N GLY A 151 1.81 4.69 7.21
CA GLY A 151 0.65 4.93 6.36
C GLY A 151 0.95 5.90 5.25
N HIS A 152 -0.03 6.05 4.34
CA HIS A 152 0.11 6.89 3.17
C HIS A 152 -0.30 8.33 3.47
N GLU A 153 0.60 9.26 3.19
CA GLU A 153 0.38 10.70 3.29
C GLU A 153 0.53 11.33 1.90
N PRO A 154 -0.59 11.71 1.26
CA PRO A 154 -0.65 12.05 -0.17
C PRO A 154 -0.17 13.49 -0.44
N GLU A 155 0.84 13.95 0.30
CA GLU A 155 1.61 15.11 -0.10
C GLU A 155 3.03 15.07 0.44
N THR A 156 3.97 15.27 -0.47
CA THR A 156 5.41 15.18 -0.24
C THR A 156 6.14 16.42 -0.76
N GLY A 157 5.44 17.41 -1.33
CA GLY A 157 6.09 18.54 -1.98
C GLY A 157 6.71 18.19 -3.34
N ALA A 158 6.17 17.15 -3.97
CA ALA A 158 6.52 16.75 -5.33
C ALA A 158 6.20 17.86 -6.34
N THR A 159 6.63 17.70 -7.59
CA THR A 159 6.34 18.67 -8.68
C THR A 159 4.85 18.88 -8.91
N GLU A 160 4.02 17.88 -8.60
CA GLU A 160 2.56 17.93 -8.68
C GLU A 160 1.95 17.65 -7.29
N PRO A 161 0.81 18.25 -6.94
CA PRO A 161 0.06 17.92 -5.72
C PRO A 161 -0.36 16.45 -5.67
N GLY A 162 -0.49 15.90 -4.47
CA GLY A 162 -0.91 14.51 -4.27
C GLY A 162 0.22 13.51 -4.05
N GLY A 163 1.48 13.97 -4.03
CA GLY A 163 2.67 13.14 -3.76
C GLY A 163 3.06 12.14 -4.86
N GLN A 164 2.25 11.99 -5.91
CA GLN A 164 2.44 11.03 -7.01
C GLN A 164 2.40 11.73 -8.39
N PRO A 165 3.41 12.57 -8.70
CA PRO A 165 3.47 13.30 -9.96
C PRO A 165 3.43 12.38 -11.18
N ALA A 166 2.54 12.67 -12.13
CA ALA A 166 2.37 11.89 -13.35
C ALA A 166 3.56 12.04 -14.30
N ASP A 167 4.16 13.23 -14.41
CA ASP A 167 5.29 13.49 -15.32
C ASP A 167 6.66 13.45 -14.59
N ALA A 168 6.74 12.78 -13.43
CA ALA A 168 8.02 12.61 -12.76
C ALA A 168 8.97 11.72 -13.58
N ARG A 169 10.08 12.31 -14.01
CA ARG A 169 11.09 11.65 -14.86
C ARG A 169 12.21 11.00 -14.07
N ASP A 170 12.47 11.51 -12.88
CA ASP A 170 13.50 11.04 -11.96
C ASP A 170 13.02 11.14 -10.51
N ARG A 171 13.82 10.56 -9.61
CA ARG A 171 13.52 10.57 -8.18
C ARG A 171 13.37 11.98 -7.58
N TYR A 172 13.91 13.03 -8.18
CA TYR A 172 13.91 14.38 -7.61
C TYR A 172 12.57 15.08 -7.79
N ALA A 173 11.82 14.72 -8.82
CA ALA A 173 10.45 15.20 -9.02
C ALA A 173 9.47 14.72 -7.93
N GLY A 174 9.80 13.63 -7.22
CA GLY A 174 8.96 13.04 -6.19
C GLY A 174 8.85 13.85 -4.89
N GLY A 175 9.64 14.91 -4.68
CA GLY A 175 9.54 15.75 -3.47
C GLY A 175 10.38 15.25 -2.29
N LEU A 176 9.85 15.43 -1.08
CA LEU A 176 10.47 15.11 0.21
C LEU A 176 10.78 13.61 0.29
N ARG A 177 12.07 13.32 0.45
CA ARG A 177 12.62 11.98 0.61
C ARG A 177 13.59 11.99 1.77
N VAL A 178 13.15 11.40 2.86
CA VAL A 178 13.84 11.33 4.13
C VAL A 178 14.32 9.88 4.27
N PRO A 179 15.64 9.63 4.30
CA PRO A 179 16.18 8.34 4.68
C PRO A 179 15.93 8.13 6.19
N GLN A 180 16.76 7.36 6.88
CA GLN A 180 16.62 7.13 8.31
C GLN A 180 17.05 8.40 9.05
N VAL A 181 16.09 9.12 9.65
CA VAL A 181 16.37 10.33 10.42
C VAL A 181 15.70 10.26 11.78
N ARG A 182 16.46 10.58 12.85
CA ARG A 182 15.90 10.77 14.19
C ARG A 182 15.15 12.10 14.26
N ILE A 183 13.82 12.04 14.29
CA ILE A 183 12.92 13.19 14.36
C ILE A 183 12.44 13.50 15.78
N GLY A 184 12.87 12.75 16.77
CA GLY A 184 12.49 12.96 18.17
C GLY A 184 13.38 12.19 19.13
N GLU A 185 13.37 12.65 20.38
CA GLU A 185 14.17 12.12 21.48
C GLU A 185 13.34 12.18 22.77
N SER A 186 13.59 11.28 23.73
CA SER A 186 12.82 11.22 24.98
C SER A 186 11.30 11.23 24.75
N VAL A 187 10.84 10.45 23.76
CA VAL A 187 9.43 10.32 23.33
C VAL A 187 8.77 11.64 22.91
N ARG A 188 9.56 12.64 22.48
CA ARG A 188 9.08 13.94 22.03
C ARG A 188 9.61 14.27 20.64
N LEU A 189 8.71 14.70 19.76
CA LEU A 189 9.07 15.20 18.43
C LEU A 189 9.92 16.47 18.56
N ARG A 190 10.93 16.55 17.71
CA ARG A 190 11.78 17.71 17.56
C ARG A 190 11.05 18.77 16.76
N ARG A 191 10.93 19.96 17.35
CA ARG A 191 10.22 21.10 16.75
C ARG A 191 10.86 21.53 15.42
N ASP A 192 12.18 21.57 15.37
CA ASP A 192 12.95 21.93 14.17
C ASP A 192 12.74 20.93 13.03
N MET A 193 12.59 19.64 13.34
CA MET A 193 12.27 18.62 12.33
C MET A 193 10.84 18.74 11.80
N MET A 194 9.88 19.08 12.66
CA MET A 194 8.50 19.31 12.23
C MET A 194 8.38 20.59 11.40
N GLU A 195 9.03 21.67 11.81
CA GLU A 195 9.11 22.90 11.01
C GLU A 195 9.77 22.62 9.65
N PHE A 196 10.82 21.80 9.61
CA PHE A 196 11.43 21.38 8.35
C PHE A 196 10.44 20.64 7.44
N PHE A 197 9.75 19.61 7.93
CA PHE A 197 8.78 18.86 7.12
C PHE A 197 7.62 19.73 6.64
N GLN A 198 7.07 20.58 7.51
CA GLN A 198 5.96 21.47 7.17
C GLN A 198 6.32 22.47 6.07
N ASN A 199 7.56 22.97 6.03
CA ASN A 199 7.99 23.90 4.98
C ASN A 199 8.33 23.22 3.64
N MET A 200 8.29 21.89 3.58
CA MET A 200 8.60 21.12 2.37
C MET A 200 7.35 20.63 1.63
N VAL A 201 6.14 20.91 2.12
CA VAL A 201 4.88 20.36 1.59
C VAL A 201 3.82 21.45 1.42
N ARG A 202 2.83 21.22 0.54
CA ARG A 202 1.67 22.12 0.35
C ARG A 202 0.64 22.02 1.47
N TYR A 203 0.61 20.89 2.20
CA TYR A 203 -0.34 20.66 3.29
C TYR A 203 0.37 20.47 4.65
N PRO A 204 0.90 21.54 5.26
CA PRO A 204 1.72 21.46 6.47
C PRO A 204 0.98 20.97 7.73
N GLU A 205 -0.34 21.17 7.81
CA GLU A 205 -1.15 20.66 8.92
C GLU A 205 -1.23 19.12 8.88
N MET A 206 -1.32 18.54 7.68
CA MET A 206 -1.36 17.09 7.47
C MET A 206 -0.07 16.44 7.95
N ILE A 207 1.10 16.83 7.43
CA ILE A 207 2.36 16.13 7.75
C ILE A 207 2.70 16.19 9.24
N ALA A 208 2.37 17.30 9.91
CA ALA A 208 2.58 17.44 11.34
C ALA A 208 1.61 16.56 12.15
N THR A 209 0.33 16.57 11.80
CA THR A 209 -0.70 15.81 12.51
C THR A 209 -0.52 14.32 12.29
N ASP A 210 -0.36 13.89 11.05
CA ASP A 210 -0.23 12.47 10.71
C ASP A 210 1.07 11.88 11.27
N THR A 211 2.17 12.66 11.33
CA THR A 211 3.38 12.22 12.05
C THR A 211 3.15 12.07 13.55
N ALA A 212 2.45 13.01 14.19
CA ALA A 212 2.15 12.95 15.61
C ALA A 212 1.20 11.78 15.95
N VAL A 213 0.23 11.49 15.07
CA VAL A 213 -0.72 10.39 15.23
C VAL A 213 -0.02 9.03 15.06
N LYS A 214 0.88 8.88 14.07
CA LYS A 214 1.75 7.70 13.96
C LYS A 214 2.61 7.49 15.21
N LEU A 215 3.19 8.56 15.75
CA LEU A 215 3.91 8.48 17.02
C LEU A 215 3.00 8.04 18.18
N ALA A 216 1.77 8.55 18.27
CA ALA A 216 0.83 8.14 19.30
C ALA A 216 0.52 6.63 19.24
N ALA A 217 0.39 6.07 18.03
CA ALA A 217 0.26 4.63 17.84
C ALA A 217 1.53 3.87 18.26
N CYS A 218 2.73 4.32 17.85
CA CYS A 218 3.99 3.71 18.32
C CYS A 218 4.11 3.71 19.86
N LEU A 219 3.76 4.81 20.52
CA LEU A 219 3.77 4.90 21.98
C LEU A 219 2.79 3.93 22.63
N ARG A 220 1.62 3.70 22.00
CA ARG A 220 0.65 2.70 22.47
C ARG A 220 1.22 1.28 22.38
N LEU A 221 1.80 0.92 21.23
CA LEU A 221 2.43 -0.39 21.04
C LEU A 221 3.59 -0.58 22.03
N ARG A 222 4.47 0.42 22.17
CA ARG A 222 5.58 0.42 23.13
C ARG A 222 5.08 0.18 24.56
N ALA A 223 4.04 0.88 24.99
CA ALA A 223 3.47 0.73 26.32
C ALA A 223 2.99 -0.70 26.58
N ARG A 224 2.26 -1.31 25.62
CA ARG A 224 1.75 -2.68 25.75
C ARG A 224 2.86 -3.72 25.86
N LEU A 225 3.93 -3.54 25.10
CA LEU A 225 5.09 -4.43 25.16
C LEU A 225 5.83 -4.29 26.51
N LEU A 226 6.01 -3.06 27.01
CA LEU A 226 6.62 -2.83 28.32
C LEU A 226 5.76 -3.37 29.48
N GLU A 227 4.43 -3.28 29.40
CA GLU A 227 3.53 -3.91 30.38
C GLU A 227 3.70 -5.43 30.43
N ILE A 228 4.00 -6.07 29.28
CA ILE A 228 4.28 -7.50 29.21
C ILE A 228 5.66 -7.80 29.81
N ALA A 229 6.68 -7.00 29.47
CA ALA A 229 8.02 -7.13 30.02
C ALA A 229 8.04 -6.98 31.56
N GLU A 230 7.27 -6.04 32.11
CA GLU A 230 7.14 -5.85 33.56
C GLU A 230 6.54 -7.07 34.25
N ARG A 231 5.57 -7.75 33.61
CA ARG A 231 4.87 -8.90 34.22
C ARG A 231 5.60 -10.23 34.02
N ARG A 232 6.31 -10.38 32.90
CA ARG A 232 6.83 -11.68 32.43
C ARG A 232 8.34 -11.69 32.20
N GLY A 233 9.00 -10.55 32.30
CA GLY A 233 10.41 -10.37 32.00
C GLY A 233 10.68 -10.10 30.51
N ALA A 234 11.85 -9.50 30.23
CA ALA A 234 12.31 -9.25 28.87
C ALA A 234 12.53 -10.54 28.06
N GLU A 235 13.04 -11.60 28.70
CA GLU A 235 13.24 -12.90 28.06
C GLU A 235 11.94 -13.45 27.47
N PHE A 236 10.82 -13.31 28.18
CA PHE A 236 9.52 -13.72 27.67
C PHE A 236 9.13 -12.95 26.41
N VAL A 237 9.34 -11.63 26.38
CA VAL A 237 9.02 -10.80 25.20
C VAL A 237 9.88 -11.19 24.01
N VAL A 238 11.20 -11.31 24.20
CA VAL A 238 12.13 -11.71 23.14
C VAL A 238 11.77 -13.10 22.60
N GLY A 239 11.52 -14.05 23.49
CA GLY A 239 11.07 -15.40 23.14
C GLY A 239 9.74 -15.41 22.40
N LEU A 240 8.77 -14.60 22.82
CA LEU A 240 7.45 -14.51 22.22
C LEU A 240 7.55 -14.00 20.77
N LEU A 241 8.27 -12.89 20.57
CA LEU A 241 8.42 -12.29 19.25
C LEU A 241 9.13 -13.23 18.27
N ARG A 242 10.19 -13.91 18.72
CA ARG A 242 10.86 -14.93 17.88
C ARG A 242 9.97 -16.15 17.64
N LYS A 243 9.23 -16.62 18.64
CA LYS A 243 8.34 -17.77 18.49
C LYS A 243 7.26 -17.53 17.43
N VAL A 244 6.70 -16.33 17.36
CA VAL A 244 5.74 -15.97 16.28
C VAL A 244 6.38 -16.16 14.90
N ILE A 245 7.64 -15.74 14.72
CA ILE A 245 8.35 -15.88 13.44
C ILE A 245 8.54 -17.36 13.07
N GLU A 246 9.01 -18.18 14.00
CA GLU A 246 9.30 -19.61 13.74
C GLU A 246 8.01 -20.42 13.48
N ASP A 247 6.96 -20.18 14.26
CA ASP A 247 5.67 -20.86 14.08
C ASP A 247 5.03 -20.44 12.74
N SER A 248 5.15 -19.15 12.37
CA SER A 248 4.69 -18.63 11.08
C SER A 248 5.45 -19.23 9.89
N ALA A 249 6.77 -19.40 10.03
CA ALA A 249 7.59 -20.04 9.01
C ALA A 249 7.20 -21.51 8.82
N THR A 250 6.91 -22.23 9.90
CA THR A 250 6.43 -23.61 9.83
C THR A 250 5.10 -23.67 9.10
N ALA A 251 4.12 -22.86 9.49
CA ALA A 251 2.79 -22.85 8.89
C ALA A 251 2.81 -22.49 7.40
N ALA A 252 3.59 -21.47 7.00
CA ALA A 252 3.70 -21.08 5.60
C ALA A 252 4.39 -22.16 4.75
N ASN A 253 5.43 -22.81 5.27
CA ASN A 253 6.11 -23.92 4.60
C ASN A 253 5.16 -25.12 4.38
N GLU A 254 4.32 -25.44 5.37
CA GLU A 254 3.30 -26.50 5.26
C GLU A 254 2.22 -26.14 4.24
N ARG A 255 1.73 -24.90 4.26
CA ARG A 255 0.75 -24.40 3.28
C ARG A 255 1.29 -24.47 1.85
N VAL A 256 2.52 -24.04 1.62
CA VAL A 256 3.18 -24.12 0.30
C VAL A 256 3.42 -25.57 -0.15
N ALA A 257 3.70 -26.49 0.80
CA ALA A 257 3.94 -27.90 0.48
C ALA A 257 2.74 -28.58 -0.21
N LYS A 258 1.50 -28.13 0.09
CA LYS A 258 0.25 -28.64 -0.49
C LYS A 258 0.10 -28.37 -1.99
N LEU A 259 0.79 -27.36 -2.54
CA LEU A 259 0.71 -27.04 -3.96
C LEU A 259 1.45 -28.09 -4.81
N PRO A 260 1.03 -28.40 -6.04
CA PRO A 260 1.76 -29.33 -6.89
C PRO A 260 3.03 -28.70 -7.45
N ALA A 261 4.11 -29.49 -7.55
CA ALA A 261 5.35 -29.05 -8.18
C ALA A 261 5.10 -28.72 -9.65
N GLY A 262 5.63 -27.59 -10.12
CA GLY A 262 5.37 -27.16 -11.49
C GLY A 262 5.76 -25.73 -11.79
N ARG A 263 5.49 -25.33 -13.04
CA ARG A 263 5.73 -23.98 -13.55
C ARG A 263 4.43 -23.43 -14.14
N TYR A 264 3.89 -22.40 -13.51
CA TYR A 264 2.65 -21.74 -13.92
C TYR A 264 3.00 -20.39 -14.54
N ARG A 265 2.42 -20.08 -15.71
CA ARG A 265 2.80 -18.91 -16.49
C ARG A 265 1.58 -18.05 -16.83
N CYS A 266 1.80 -16.74 -16.77
CA CYS A 266 0.86 -15.71 -17.17
C CYS A 266 1.67 -14.49 -17.63
N VAL A 267 1.09 -13.71 -18.53
CA VAL A 267 1.66 -12.46 -19.01
C VAL A 267 0.55 -11.43 -19.01
N GLY A 268 0.87 -10.22 -18.59
CA GLY A 268 -0.01 -9.07 -18.74
C GLY A 268 0.76 -7.87 -19.23
N PHE A 269 0.03 -6.79 -19.45
CA PHE A 269 0.55 -5.60 -20.10
C PHE A 269 0.01 -4.33 -19.44
N LEU A 270 0.80 -3.25 -19.48
CA LEU A 270 0.33 -1.89 -19.20
C LEU A 270 0.23 -1.14 -20.53
N ASP A 271 -0.68 -0.17 -20.57
CA ASP A 271 -0.98 0.66 -21.74
C ASP A 271 -0.34 2.05 -21.69
N THR A 272 0.26 2.42 -20.55
CA THR A 272 0.92 3.71 -20.32
C THR A 272 2.10 3.55 -19.38
N TYR A 273 2.96 4.56 -19.33
CA TYR A 273 4.13 4.62 -18.45
C TYR A 273 4.20 5.92 -17.63
N GLY A 274 3.03 6.49 -17.32
CA GLY A 274 2.87 7.88 -16.90
C GLY A 274 2.05 8.60 -17.96
N PRO A 275 2.45 9.78 -18.45
CA PRO A 275 1.60 10.60 -19.33
C PRO A 275 1.54 10.11 -20.77
N ALA A 276 2.43 9.19 -21.15
CA ALA A 276 2.55 8.69 -22.51
C ALA A 276 2.12 7.23 -22.63
N GLU A 277 1.64 6.90 -23.82
CA GLU A 277 1.25 5.54 -24.19
C GLU A 277 2.49 4.64 -24.35
N ALA A 278 2.38 3.41 -23.85
CA ALA A 278 3.34 2.36 -24.14
C ALA A 278 2.69 0.99 -23.98
N LEU A 279 3.20 0.00 -24.70
CA LEU A 279 2.88 -1.40 -24.42
C LEU A 279 4.00 -2.01 -23.58
N MET A 280 3.79 -2.05 -22.27
CA MET A 280 4.77 -2.58 -21.34
C MET A 280 4.44 -4.02 -20.97
N ARG A 281 5.43 -4.91 -21.03
CA ARG A 281 5.25 -6.35 -20.82
C ARG A 281 5.60 -6.73 -19.39
N VAL A 282 4.73 -7.53 -18.77
CA VAL A 282 4.89 -8.09 -17.43
C VAL A 282 4.75 -9.62 -17.50
N PRO A 283 5.83 -10.37 -17.80
CA PRO A 283 5.79 -11.82 -17.75
C PRO A 283 5.94 -12.29 -16.30
N CYS A 284 5.22 -13.34 -15.91
CA CYS A 284 5.46 -13.99 -14.62
C CYS A 284 5.43 -15.52 -14.77
N THR A 285 6.48 -16.17 -14.27
CA THR A 285 6.51 -17.60 -14.04
C THR A 285 6.53 -17.87 -12.54
N LEU A 286 5.49 -18.51 -12.02
CA LEU A 286 5.52 -19.10 -10.68
C LEU A 286 6.12 -20.50 -10.76
N ILE A 287 7.20 -20.73 -10.04
CA ILE A 287 7.91 -22.01 -9.95
C ILE A 287 7.71 -22.56 -8.54
N LYS A 288 7.04 -23.71 -8.44
CA LYS A 288 6.84 -24.42 -7.17
C LYS A 288 7.81 -25.61 -7.10
N GLU A 289 8.74 -25.56 -6.15
CA GLU A 289 9.77 -26.58 -5.91
C GLU A 289 9.85 -26.92 -4.42
N GLY A 290 9.46 -28.13 -4.03
CA GLY A 290 9.44 -28.54 -2.63
C GLY A 290 8.53 -27.63 -1.78
N ARG A 291 9.13 -26.86 -0.87
CA ARG A 291 8.46 -25.86 -0.01
C ARG A 291 8.76 -24.42 -0.43
N LYS A 292 9.25 -24.19 -1.65
CA LYS A 292 9.56 -22.86 -2.17
C LYS A 292 8.60 -22.46 -3.28
N LEU A 293 8.19 -21.19 -3.25
CA LEU A 293 7.53 -20.47 -4.32
C LEU A 293 8.49 -19.40 -4.85
N ILE A 294 8.94 -19.57 -6.09
CA ILE A 294 9.79 -18.61 -6.77
C ILE A 294 8.94 -17.91 -7.83
N VAL A 295 8.85 -16.59 -7.74
CA VAL A 295 8.19 -15.73 -8.72
C VAL A 295 9.24 -15.05 -9.57
N ASP A 296 9.26 -15.41 -10.85
CA ASP A 296 10.26 -14.96 -11.81
C ASP A 296 9.62 -14.05 -12.86
N PHE A 297 10.11 -12.80 -12.93
CA PHE A 297 9.67 -11.78 -13.87
C PHE A 297 10.65 -11.58 -15.05
N ALA A 298 11.52 -12.55 -15.34
CA ALA A 298 12.47 -12.48 -16.46
C ALA A 298 11.80 -12.07 -17.79
N GLY A 299 12.39 -11.06 -18.46
CA GLY A 299 11.88 -10.49 -19.70
C GLY A 299 10.77 -9.45 -19.53
N ALA A 300 10.61 -8.88 -18.33
CA ALA A 300 9.87 -7.65 -18.12
C ALA A 300 10.48 -6.49 -18.93
N SER A 301 9.66 -5.51 -19.30
CA SER A 301 10.15 -4.34 -20.05
C SER A 301 11.25 -3.57 -19.30
N PRO A 302 12.17 -2.90 -20.02
CA PRO A 302 13.14 -1.99 -19.40
C PRO A 302 12.46 -0.89 -18.58
N GLN A 303 13.19 -0.32 -17.62
CA GLN A 303 12.78 0.93 -16.98
C GLN A 303 12.70 2.06 -18.03
N PHE A 304 11.95 3.10 -17.71
CA PHE A 304 11.75 4.26 -18.57
C PHE A 304 11.80 5.55 -17.75
N GLN A 305 11.90 6.69 -18.44
CA GLN A 305 11.82 8.01 -17.81
C GLN A 305 10.36 8.37 -17.55
N GLY A 306 9.84 7.92 -16.41
CA GLY A 306 8.47 8.14 -15.96
C GLY A 306 8.29 7.57 -14.54
N PRO A 307 7.15 7.81 -13.90
CA PRO A 307 6.99 7.50 -12.47
C PRO A 307 6.57 6.06 -12.22
N PHE A 308 6.33 5.28 -13.27
CA PHE A 308 5.82 3.92 -13.20
C PHE A 308 6.96 2.88 -13.02
N ASN A 309 7.97 3.20 -12.22
CA ASN A 309 9.07 2.29 -11.88
C ASN A 309 8.99 1.85 -10.41
N ALA A 310 9.53 0.67 -10.12
CA ALA A 310 9.60 0.10 -8.78
C ALA A 310 10.96 -0.55 -8.54
N PHE A 311 11.35 -0.65 -7.27
CA PHE A 311 12.44 -1.51 -6.83
C PHE A 311 11.93 -2.94 -6.55
N GLU A 312 12.81 -3.94 -6.56
CA GLU A 312 12.41 -5.35 -6.35
C GLU A 312 11.64 -5.56 -5.03
N HIS A 313 12.00 -4.87 -3.95
CA HIS A 313 11.30 -5.00 -2.66
C HIS A 313 9.89 -4.42 -2.68
N VAL A 314 9.63 -3.42 -3.54
CA VAL A 314 8.28 -2.87 -3.75
C VAL A 314 7.42 -3.93 -4.43
N VAL A 315 7.93 -4.56 -5.50
CA VAL A 315 7.24 -5.68 -6.16
C VAL A 315 6.97 -6.81 -5.17
N TYR A 316 7.97 -7.17 -4.37
CA TYR A 316 7.86 -8.18 -3.33
C TYR A 316 6.73 -7.87 -2.34
N ALA A 317 6.67 -6.64 -1.81
CA ALA A 317 5.64 -6.24 -0.85
C ALA A 317 4.22 -6.36 -1.43
N HIS A 318 4.04 -5.99 -2.71
CA HIS A 318 2.75 -6.12 -3.40
C HIS A 318 2.32 -7.58 -3.58
N LEU A 319 3.25 -8.47 -3.94
CA LEU A 319 2.92 -9.90 -4.06
C LEU A 319 2.58 -10.53 -2.72
N VAL A 320 3.30 -10.15 -1.67
CA VAL A 320 3.04 -10.62 -0.32
C VAL A 320 1.68 -10.10 0.18
N CYS A 321 1.33 -8.85 -0.12
CA CYS A 321 0.01 -8.32 0.21
C CYS A 321 -1.11 -9.20 -0.39
N MET A 322 -0.96 -9.61 -1.66
CA MET A 322 -1.88 -10.55 -2.29
C MET A 322 -1.86 -11.95 -1.65
N LEU A 323 -0.68 -12.45 -1.27
CA LEU A 323 -0.60 -13.74 -0.57
C LEU A 323 -1.42 -13.73 0.72
N PHE A 324 -1.29 -12.69 1.55
CA PHE A 324 -2.04 -12.58 2.79
C PHE A 324 -3.53 -12.32 2.61
N GLN A 325 -3.96 -11.66 1.55
CA GLN A 325 -5.40 -11.49 1.30
C GLN A 325 -6.10 -12.80 0.90
N TYR A 326 -5.36 -13.76 0.33
CA TYR A 326 -5.94 -14.98 -0.24
C TYR A 326 -5.32 -16.26 0.35
N PHE A 327 -4.07 -16.57 0.01
CA PHE A 327 -3.46 -17.86 0.28
C PHE A 327 -2.97 -18.04 1.73
N PHE A 328 -2.66 -16.94 2.42
CA PHE A 328 -2.16 -16.87 3.80
C PHE A 328 -3.10 -16.03 4.71
N SER A 329 -4.39 -15.97 4.38
CA SER A 329 -5.39 -15.15 5.07
C SER A 329 -5.60 -15.47 6.56
N ASP A 330 -5.19 -16.66 6.97
CA ASP A 330 -5.26 -17.17 8.33
C ASP A 330 -3.90 -17.19 9.06
N LEU A 331 -2.83 -16.74 8.40
CA LEU A 331 -1.49 -16.65 8.99
C LEU A 331 -1.20 -15.23 9.49
N PRO A 332 -0.40 -15.08 10.58
CA PRO A 332 -0.08 -13.76 11.10
C PRO A 332 0.86 -12.99 10.15
N GLY A 333 0.74 -11.65 10.15
CA GLY A 333 1.65 -10.75 9.44
C GLY A 333 3.06 -10.80 10.04
N SER A 334 3.85 -11.79 9.64
CA SER A 334 5.17 -12.09 10.20
C SER A 334 6.19 -12.38 9.11
N ALA A 335 7.46 -12.01 9.31
CA ALA A 335 8.57 -12.33 8.42
C ALA A 335 8.72 -13.85 8.18
N GLY A 336 8.30 -14.67 9.13
CA GLY A 336 8.32 -16.13 9.01
C GLY A 336 7.48 -16.64 7.84
N THR A 337 6.30 -16.04 7.61
CA THR A 337 5.42 -16.44 6.50
C THR A 337 6.04 -16.24 5.12
N LEU A 338 7.10 -15.43 5.05
CA LEU A 338 7.76 -14.99 3.84
C LEU A 338 8.96 -15.86 3.46
N VAL A 339 9.44 -16.69 4.39
CA VAL A 339 10.54 -17.64 4.20
C VAL A 339 10.41 -18.51 2.94
N PRO A 340 9.23 -19.09 2.61
CA PRO A 340 9.11 -19.92 1.40
C PRO A 340 9.07 -19.10 0.10
N PHE A 341 9.04 -17.77 0.17
CA PHE A 341 8.74 -16.90 -0.96
C PHE A 341 9.97 -16.16 -1.50
N GLU A 342 10.24 -16.31 -2.78
CA GLU A 342 11.32 -15.64 -3.49
C GLU A 342 10.79 -14.91 -4.71
N VAL A 343 11.24 -13.68 -4.92
CA VAL A 343 10.92 -12.87 -6.10
C VAL A 343 12.21 -12.59 -6.84
N ARG A 344 12.16 -12.60 -8.18
CA ARG A 344 13.29 -12.28 -9.05
C ARG A 344 12.84 -11.25 -10.08
N CYS A 345 13.44 -10.08 -10.01
CA CYS A 345 13.25 -9.01 -10.97
C CYS A 345 14.61 -8.63 -11.57
N GLU A 346 14.73 -8.70 -12.90
CA GLU A 346 15.97 -8.38 -13.60
C GLU A 346 16.32 -6.89 -13.42
N LYS A 347 17.57 -6.58 -13.02
CA LYS A 347 18.04 -5.21 -12.83
C LYS A 347 17.87 -4.40 -14.13
N GLY A 348 17.42 -3.15 -14.02
CA GLY A 348 17.20 -2.25 -15.16
C GLY A 348 15.84 -2.44 -15.85
N THR A 349 14.99 -3.33 -15.34
CA THR A 349 13.57 -3.38 -15.70
C THR A 349 12.75 -2.41 -14.85
N PHE A 350 11.55 -2.04 -15.29
CA PHE A 350 10.69 -1.16 -14.48
C PHE A 350 10.22 -1.79 -13.15
N LEU A 351 10.42 -3.11 -12.99
CA LEU A 351 10.17 -3.86 -11.74
C LEU A 351 11.39 -3.93 -10.81
N ASN A 352 12.57 -3.52 -11.28
CA ASN A 352 13.80 -3.40 -10.50
C ASN A 352 14.67 -2.30 -11.11
N ALA A 353 14.19 -1.07 -10.96
CA ALA A 353 14.76 0.11 -11.59
C ALA A 353 16.01 0.63 -10.86
N ASP A 354 16.78 1.43 -11.57
CA ASP A 354 17.90 2.20 -11.02
C ASP A 354 17.46 3.17 -9.91
N ALA A 355 18.34 3.41 -8.95
CA ALA A 355 18.09 4.29 -7.82
C ALA A 355 17.75 5.75 -8.21
N GLN A 356 18.05 6.19 -9.42
CA GLN A 356 17.70 7.53 -9.94
C GLN A 356 16.28 7.59 -10.55
N ALA A 357 15.63 6.44 -10.79
CA ALA A 357 14.31 6.40 -11.40
C ALA A 357 13.24 7.06 -10.52
N ALA A 358 12.21 7.61 -11.16
CA ALA A 358 11.01 8.05 -10.46
C ALA A 358 10.18 6.83 -10.03
N VAL A 359 9.97 6.69 -8.72
CA VAL A 359 9.22 5.58 -8.10
C VAL A 359 7.98 6.05 -7.34
N SER A 360 7.66 7.35 -7.37
CA SER A 360 6.49 7.94 -6.67
C SER A 360 5.17 7.28 -7.09
N SER A 361 5.08 6.83 -8.34
CA SER A 361 3.91 6.11 -8.86
C SER A 361 4.21 4.63 -9.11
N GLY A 362 5.25 4.10 -8.44
CA GLY A 362 5.65 2.69 -8.39
C GLY A 362 4.54 1.72 -7.99
N THR A 363 3.56 2.24 -7.25
CA THR A 363 2.37 1.47 -6.90
C THR A 363 1.49 1.19 -8.13
N ALA A 364 1.48 2.02 -9.19
CA ALA A 364 0.56 1.85 -10.34
C ALA A 364 0.69 0.51 -11.07
N MET A 365 1.91 0.05 -11.27
CA MET A 365 2.22 -1.16 -12.02
C MET A 365 2.05 -2.43 -11.19
N ALA A 366 2.10 -2.29 -9.87
CA ALA A 366 2.23 -3.40 -8.98
C ALA A 366 0.94 -4.24 -8.87
N PRO A 367 -0.28 -3.65 -9.00
CA PRO A 367 -1.51 -4.39 -9.26
C PRO A 367 -1.42 -5.33 -10.46
N ILE A 368 -0.70 -4.95 -11.52
CA ILE A 368 -0.56 -5.80 -12.71
C ILE A 368 0.34 -6.99 -12.40
N ALA A 369 1.52 -6.73 -11.83
CA ALA A 369 2.45 -7.80 -11.42
C ALA A 369 1.79 -8.76 -10.42
N GLY A 370 1.07 -8.21 -9.43
CA GLY A 370 0.32 -8.97 -8.44
C GLY A 370 -0.83 -9.79 -9.03
N ASN A 371 -1.61 -9.21 -9.96
CA ASN A 371 -2.69 -9.94 -10.62
C ASN A 371 -2.19 -11.13 -11.43
N ILE A 372 -1.11 -10.95 -12.20
CA ILE A 372 -0.52 -12.01 -13.03
C ILE A 372 0.09 -13.10 -12.14
N PHE A 373 0.73 -12.72 -11.03
CA PHE A 373 1.19 -13.65 -10.01
C PHE A 373 0.02 -14.44 -9.41
N MET A 374 -1.06 -13.77 -9.02
CA MET A 374 -2.27 -14.41 -8.49
C MET A 374 -2.90 -15.36 -9.51
N MET A 375 -2.92 -15.01 -10.80
CA MET A 375 -3.38 -15.94 -11.85
C MET A 375 -2.59 -17.24 -11.87
N ASN A 376 -1.28 -17.16 -11.63
CA ASN A 376 -0.42 -18.33 -11.57
C ASN A 376 -0.61 -19.13 -10.28
N LEU A 377 -0.73 -18.44 -9.14
CA LEU A 377 -1.00 -19.07 -7.86
C LEU A 377 -2.35 -19.79 -7.86
N ILE A 378 -3.39 -19.17 -8.42
CA ILE A 378 -4.72 -19.77 -8.55
C ILE A 378 -4.67 -21.03 -9.41
N LYS A 379 -3.94 -21.05 -10.53
CA LYS A 379 -3.74 -22.28 -11.31
C LYS A 379 -3.08 -23.39 -10.49
N ALA A 380 -2.11 -23.05 -9.62
CA ALA A 380 -1.48 -24.00 -8.72
C ALA A 380 -2.45 -24.50 -7.63
N MET A 381 -3.27 -23.61 -7.06
CA MET A 381 -4.31 -23.94 -6.09
C MET A 381 -5.37 -24.86 -6.70
N PHE A 382 -5.83 -24.59 -7.92
CA PHE A 382 -6.75 -25.49 -8.62
C PHE A 382 -6.14 -26.85 -8.91
N ALA A 383 -4.87 -26.87 -9.31
CA ALA A 383 -4.17 -28.11 -9.61
C ALA A 383 -3.90 -28.98 -8.37
N SER A 384 -3.93 -28.43 -7.15
CA SER A 384 -3.75 -29.22 -5.93
C SER A 384 -4.91 -30.18 -5.66
N GLY A 385 -6.14 -29.79 -6.05
CA GLY A 385 -7.36 -30.53 -5.74
C GLY A 385 -7.70 -30.58 -4.24
N ASP A 386 -6.97 -29.85 -3.40
CA ASP A 386 -7.15 -29.81 -1.95
C ASP A 386 -8.31 -28.87 -1.58
N PRO A 387 -9.38 -29.36 -0.93
CA PRO A 387 -10.55 -28.53 -0.61
C PRO A 387 -10.23 -27.27 0.21
N ASP A 388 -9.31 -27.36 1.18
CA ASP A 388 -8.92 -26.21 2.01
C ASP A 388 -8.19 -25.14 1.18
N THR A 389 -7.34 -25.58 0.24
CA THR A 389 -6.66 -24.69 -0.70
C THR A 389 -7.65 -24.05 -1.67
N LEU A 390 -8.62 -24.82 -2.17
CA LEU A 390 -9.65 -24.33 -3.10
C LEU A 390 -10.60 -23.32 -2.44
N ALA A 391 -10.86 -23.44 -1.14
CA ALA A 391 -11.70 -22.50 -0.38
C ALA A 391 -11.13 -21.07 -0.37
N ASN A 392 -9.82 -20.92 -0.59
CA ASN A 392 -9.12 -19.63 -0.62
C ASN A 392 -8.97 -19.06 -2.04
N VAL A 393 -9.55 -19.71 -3.06
CA VAL A 393 -9.47 -19.24 -4.44
C VAL A 393 -10.48 -18.11 -4.66
N ALA A 394 -9.96 -16.96 -5.06
CA ALA A 394 -10.72 -15.89 -5.69
C ALA A 394 -9.85 -15.21 -6.75
N LEU A 395 -10.45 -14.74 -7.83
CA LEU A 395 -9.77 -13.83 -8.74
C LEU A 395 -9.41 -12.55 -7.95
N PRO A 396 -8.23 -11.95 -8.22
CA PRO A 396 -7.90 -10.65 -7.65
C PRO A 396 -8.83 -9.57 -8.24
N PRO A 397 -9.00 -8.44 -7.55
CA PRO A 397 -9.78 -7.32 -8.05
C PRO A 397 -9.24 -6.81 -9.39
N GLY A 398 -10.10 -6.15 -10.16
CA GLY A 398 -9.65 -5.46 -11.37
C GLY A 398 -8.59 -4.41 -11.04
N ALA A 399 -7.43 -4.48 -11.69
CA ALA A 399 -6.28 -3.61 -11.44
C ALA A 399 -6.43 -2.22 -12.07
N CYS A 400 -7.55 -1.56 -11.79
CA CYS A 400 -7.87 -0.21 -12.22
C CYS A 400 -8.12 0.66 -10.99
N ALA A 401 -7.11 0.80 -10.13
CA ALA A 401 -7.12 1.84 -9.12
C ALA A 401 -7.18 3.20 -9.82
N ARG A 402 -8.28 3.93 -9.61
CA ARG A 402 -8.52 5.24 -10.20
C ARG A 402 -8.74 6.24 -9.10
N SER A 403 -7.64 6.71 -8.55
CA SER A 403 -7.68 7.73 -7.50
C SER A 403 -7.58 9.12 -8.13
N PHE A 404 -8.20 10.11 -7.47
CA PHE A 404 -8.08 11.52 -7.86
C PHE A 404 -7.09 12.19 -6.92
N PHE A 405 -5.99 12.66 -7.49
CA PHE A 405 -5.01 13.49 -6.79
C PHE A 405 -5.40 14.94 -6.97
N PHE A 406 -5.26 15.73 -5.91
CA PHE A 406 -5.71 17.10 -5.94
C PHE A 406 -4.83 18.01 -5.10
N GLY A 407 -4.93 19.30 -5.38
CA GLY A 407 -4.40 20.32 -4.50
C GLY A 407 -4.81 21.74 -4.88
N GLY A 408 -4.75 22.65 -3.93
CA GLY A 408 -5.14 24.04 -4.11
C GLY A 408 -5.67 24.64 -2.82
N ILE A 409 -6.53 25.64 -2.95
CA ILE A 409 -7.13 26.32 -1.81
C ILE A 409 -8.54 25.76 -1.58
N ASN A 410 -8.81 25.29 -0.37
CA ASN A 410 -10.14 24.80 -0.01
C ASN A 410 -11.13 25.95 0.30
N GLN A 411 -12.39 25.59 0.55
CA GLN A 411 -13.48 26.51 0.87
C GLN A 411 -13.27 27.37 2.13
N TYR A 412 -12.28 27.03 2.97
CA TYR A 412 -11.91 27.78 4.17
C TYR A 412 -10.66 28.66 3.97
N GLY A 413 -10.14 28.75 2.75
CA GLY A 413 -8.93 29.52 2.44
C GLY A 413 -7.63 28.85 2.88
N LYS A 414 -7.64 27.55 3.19
CA LYS A 414 -6.43 26.77 3.53
C LYS A 414 -5.88 26.06 2.29
N GLU A 415 -4.55 25.97 2.20
CA GLU A 415 -3.90 25.09 1.23
C GLU A 415 -4.11 23.63 1.63
N VAL A 416 -4.57 22.83 0.66
CA VAL A 416 -4.78 21.39 0.80
C VAL A 416 -4.18 20.67 -0.40
N ALA A 417 -3.71 19.46 -0.18
CA ALA A 417 -3.33 18.53 -1.22
C ALA A 417 -3.60 17.12 -0.73
N GLY A 418 -4.02 16.23 -1.62
CA GLY A 418 -4.28 14.86 -1.24
C GLY A 418 -4.72 13.97 -2.37
N VAL A 419 -5.29 12.83 -1.98
CA VAL A 419 -5.82 11.82 -2.89
C VAL A 419 -7.16 11.32 -2.37
N SER A 420 -8.16 11.27 -3.25
CA SER A 420 -9.39 10.53 -2.99
C SER A 420 -9.17 9.06 -3.36
N LEU A 421 -9.19 8.20 -2.33
CA LEU A 421 -9.13 6.75 -2.45
C LEU A 421 -10.52 6.13 -2.52
N ARG A 422 -11.60 6.91 -2.48
CA ARG A 422 -12.96 6.37 -2.60
C ARG A 422 -13.13 5.43 -3.80
N PRO A 423 -12.78 5.80 -5.05
CA PRO A 423 -13.04 4.91 -6.19
C PRO A 423 -12.24 3.61 -6.06
N SER A 424 -11.04 3.72 -5.51
CA SER A 424 -10.09 2.67 -5.21
C SER A 424 -10.59 1.71 -4.11
N ASN A 425 -11.12 2.23 -2.99
CA ASN A 425 -11.73 1.45 -1.91
C ASN A 425 -13.07 0.81 -2.26
N THR A 426 -13.65 1.20 -3.39
CA THR A 426 -14.91 0.68 -3.90
C THR A 426 -14.72 -0.10 -5.21
N ALA A 427 -13.57 -0.76 -5.37
CA ALA A 427 -13.32 -1.60 -6.52
C ALA A 427 -14.15 -2.91 -6.44
N GLY A 428 -14.53 -3.43 -7.59
CA GLY A 428 -15.16 -4.74 -7.68
C GLY A 428 -14.16 -5.86 -7.39
N LEU A 429 -14.54 -6.82 -6.54
CA LEU A 429 -13.69 -7.98 -6.25
C LEU A 429 -13.74 -8.99 -7.40
N GLY A 430 -12.80 -9.95 -7.43
CA GLY A 430 -12.83 -11.00 -8.44
C GLY A 430 -13.76 -12.16 -8.06
N ALA A 431 -14.32 -12.82 -9.08
CA ALA A 431 -15.22 -13.94 -8.92
C ALA A 431 -14.54 -15.14 -8.26
N ARG A 432 -15.32 -16.02 -7.65
CA ARG A 432 -14.84 -17.25 -7.02
C ARG A 432 -15.28 -18.47 -7.84
N PRO A 433 -14.71 -19.66 -7.56
CA PRO A 433 -15.09 -20.89 -8.25
C PRO A 433 -16.53 -21.35 -7.97
N ASP A 434 -17.22 -20.74 -7.01
CA ASP A 434 -18.50 -21.17 -6.47
C ASP A 434 -19.58 -20.08 -6.40
N LYS A 435 -19.23 -18.80 -6.65
CA LYS A 435 -20.18 -17.66 -6.64
C LYS A 435 -19.58 -16.40 -7.25
N ASP A 436 -20.48 -15.50 -7.65
CA ASP A 436 -20.17 -14.15 -8.10
C ASP A 436 -19.41 -13.35 -7.03
N ALA A 437 -18.69 -12.32 -7.48
CA ALA A 437 -17.92 -11.46 -6.59
C ALA A 437 -18.78 -10.38 -5.92
N VAL A 438 -18.18 -9.71 -4.95
CA VAL A 438 -18.78 -8.56 -4.27
C VAL A 438 -18.57 -7.30 -5.12
N ASN A 439 -19.65 -6.57 -5.38
CA ASN A 439 -19.62 -5.24 -6.00
C ASN A 439 -19.14 -4.20 -4.98
N ALA A 440 -18.35 -3.22 -5.42
CA ALA A 440 -17.77 -2.17 -4.57
C ALA A 440 -17.20 -2.71 -3.25
N GLY A 441 -16.43 -3.80 -3.33
CA GLY A 441 -16.14 -4.63 -2.17
C GLY A 441 -14.97 -4.16 -1.33
N SER A 442 -13.85 -3.75 -1.95
CA SER A 442 -12.66 -3.32 -1.20
C SER A 442 -11.62 -2.69 -2.11
N PHE A 443 -10.53 -2.24 -1.50
CA PHE A 443 -9.33 -1.81 -2.18
C PHE A 443 -8.36 -2.96 -2.41
N TRP A 444 -7.74 -3.01 -3.59
CA TRP A 444 -6.73 -4.02 -3.92
C TRP A 444 -5.57 -4.06 -2.90
N TRP A 445 -5.07 -2.91 -2.46
CA TRP A 445 -3.97 -2.84 -1.49
C TRP A 445 -4.43 -2.98 -0.04
N VAL A 446 -5.67 -2.62 0.26
CA VAL A 446 -6.17 -2.41 1.62
C VAL A 446 -7.45 -3.21 1.82
N GLY A 447 -7.33 -4.53 1.96
CA GLY A 447 -8.47 -5.45 2.06
C GLY A 447 -9.38 -5.21 3.28
N ARG A 448 -8.90 -4.44 4.28
CA ARG A 448 -9.65 -4.04 5.49
C ARG A 448 -9.92 -2.53 5.54
N GLY A 449 -9.77 -1.85 4.41
CA GLY A 449 -10.06 -0.44 4.27
C GLY A 449 -11.53 -0.19 3.97
N ASN A 450 -11.96 1.05 4.18
CA ASN A 450 -13.31 1.51 3.85
C ASN A 450 -13.23 2.79 3.03
N ALA A 451 -14.18 2.96 2.12
CA ALA A 451 -14.38 4.23 1.46
C ALA A 451 -14.83 5.28 2.48
N VAL A 452 -14.29 6.49 2.38
CA VAL A 452 -14.66 7.62 3.23
C VAL A 452 -16.04 8.15 2.81
N ASP A 453 -16.79 8.78 3.71
CA ASP A 453 -18.11 9.34 3.37
C ASP A 453 -18.01 10.53 2.42
N ALA A 454 -18.96 10.64 1.49
CA ALA A 454 -18.93 11.71 0.48
C ALA A 454 -19.06 13.09 1.15
N GLU A 455 -19.93 13.20 2.16
CA GLU A 455 -20.11 14.42 2.94
C GLU A 455 -18.81 14.84 3.65
N HIS A 456 -17.99 13.88 4.08
CA HIS A 456 -16.71 14.15 4.71
C HIS A 456 -15.68 14.67 3.70
N GLU A 457 -15.59 14.05 2.52
CA GLU A 457 -14.75 14.55 1.42
C GLU A 457 -15.15 15.99 1.02
N GLU A 458 -16.45 16.25 0.85
CA GLU A 458 -16.99 17.55 0.50
C GLU A 458 -16.79 18.61 1.59
N ALA A 459 -16.76 18.20 2.86
CA ALA A 459 -16.54 19.10 3.98
C ALA A 459 -15.10 19.61 4.06
N LEU A 460 -14.13 18.82 3.57
CA LEU A 460 -12.70 19.12 3.65
C LEU A 460 -12.14 19.71 2.34
N ASN A 461 -12.70 19.31 1.20
CA ASN A 461 -12.19 19.63 -0.12
C ASN A 461 -13.15 20.52 -0.93
N PRO A 462 -12.64 21.39 -1.82
CA PRO A 462 -13.44 22.31 -2.62
C PRO A 462 -14.05 21.61 -3.85
N TYR A 463 -14.68 20.46 -3.65
CA TYR A 463 -15.46 19.76 -4.65
C TYR A 463 -16.79 19.24 -4.08
N LEU A 464 -17.71 18.88 -4.97
CA LEU A 464 -18.94 18.16 -4.70
C LEU A 464 -18.84 16.77 -5.32
N VAL A 465 -19.28 15.73 -4.61
CA VAL A 465 -19.45 14.39 -5.19
C VAL A 465 -20.79 14.39 -5.94
N GLU A 466 -20.72 14.51 -7.27
CA GLU A 466 -21.90 14.58 -8.13
C GLU A 466 -22.63 13.24 -8.21
N TYR A 467 -21.86 12.15 -8.26
CA TYR A 467 -22.40 10.80 -8.25
C TYR A 467 -21.40 9.81 -7.67
N SER A 468 -21.97 8.79 -7.05
CA SER A 468 -21.24 7.71 -6.39
C SER A 468 -22.14 6.46 -6.41
N ASN A 469 -22.31 5.86 -7.60
CA ASN A 469 -23.21 4.72 -7.83
C ASN A 469 -22.42 3.50 -8.35
N PHE A 470 -23.01 2.31 -8.38
CA PHE A 470 -22.40 1.16 -9.05
C PHE A 470 -22.17 1.46 -10.54
N ALA A 471 -20.98 1.12 -11.04
CA ALA A 471 -20.67 1.31 -12.44
C ALA A 471 -21.51 0.34 -13.30
N PRO A 472 -22.29 0.83 -14.28
CA PRO A 472 -23.07 -0.04 -15.16
C PRO A 472 -22.12 -0.87 -16.04
N ASP A 473 -22.44 -2.16 -16.23
CA ASP A 473 -21.72 -3.07 -17.14
C ASP A 473 -20.19 -3.09 -16.99
N ASN A 474 -19.68 -2.85 -15.78
CA ASN A 474 -18.23 -2.79 -15.52
C ASN A 474 -17.62 -4.14 -15.11
N ALA A 475 -18.42 -5.00 -14.51
CA ALA A 475 -18.00 -6.32 -14.04
C ALA A 475 -17.50 -7.22 -15.18
N GLY A 476 -16.42 -7.98 -14.92
CA GLY A 476 -15.89 -8.98 -15.86
C GLY A 476 -16.84 -10.19 -16.00
N PRO A 477 -17.30 -10.54 -17.22
CA PRO A 477 -18.25 -11.64 -17.39
C PRO A 477 -17.57 -13.01 -17.33
N GLY A 478 -18.28 -14.00 -16.81
CA GLY A 478 -17.84 -15.39 -16.68
C GLY A 478 -18.97 -16.29 -16.20
N MET A 479 -18.68 -17.57 -15.91
CA MET A 479 -19.64 -18.46 -15.25
C MET A 479 -20.10 -17.88 -13.90
N TYR A 480 -19.14 -17.31 -13.17
CA TYR A 480 -19.37 -16.41 -12.05
C TYR A 480 -18.84 -15.03 -12.42
N GLN A 481 -19.64 -14.01 -12.16
CA GLN A 481 -19.37 -12.64 -12.55
C GLN A 481 -18.41 -11.95 -11.57
N GLY A 482 -17.49 -11.15 -12.10
CA GLY A 482 -16.68 -10.24 -11.29
C GLY A 482 -17.55 -9.15 -10.63
N GLY A 483 -17.00 -8.46 -9.64
CA GLY A 483 -17.68 -7.35 -8.99
C GLY A 483 -17.64 -6.12 -9.89
N SER A 484 -18.72 -5.34 -9.87
CA SER A 484 -18.70 -3.98 -10.42
C SER A 484 -18.04 -3.03 -9.43
N GLY A 485 -17.19 -2.12 -9.93
CA GLY A 485 -16.73 -0.98 -9.17
C GLY A 485 -17.79 0.12 -9.05
N MET A 486 -17.37 1.30 -8.60
CA MET A 486 -18.23 2.48 -8.59
C MET A 486 -17.94 3.42 -9.75
N SER A 487 -19.00 3.99 -10.30
CA SER A 487 -18.96 5.22 -11.07
C SER A 487 -18.96 6.38 -10.08
N TYR A 488 -17.89 7.17 -10.12
CA TYR A 488 -17.66 8.28 -9.20
C TYR A 488 -17.24 9.52 -9.99
N GLY A 489 -17.84 10.66 -9.66
CA GLY A 489 -17.57 11.93 -10.32
C GLY A 489 -17.62 13.08 -9.35
N ILE A 490 -16.69 14.02 -9.53
CA ILE A 490 -16.57 15.22 -8.71
C ILE A 490 -16.71 16.49 -9.56
N ARG A 491 -17.25 17.54 -8.95
CA ARG A 491 -17.26 18.88 -9.52
C ARG A 491 -16.57 19.85 -8.57
N VAL A 492 -15.56 20.55 -9.07
CA VAL A 492 -14.86 21.61 -8.34
C VAL A 492 -15.81 22.78 -8.05
N ARG A 493 -15.79 23.30 -6.81
CA ARG A 493 -16.64 24.43 -6.37
C ARG A 493 -15.91 25.32 -5.37
N ASN A 494 -16.32 26.58 -5.27
CA ASN A 494 -15.95 27.49 -4.17
C ASN A 494 -14.44 27.63 -3.93
N THR A 495 -13.64 27.68 -4.99
CA THR A 495 -12.18 27.82 -4.90
C THR A 495 -11.63 28.72 -6.01
N PRO A 496 -10.61 29.55 -5.72
CA PRO A 496 -9.95 30.37 -6.74
C PRO A 496 -9.09 29.55 -7.71
N GLY A 497 -8.77 28.29 -7.39
CA GLY A 497 -7.97 27.42 -8.23
C GLY A 497 -7.73 26.06 -7.57
N PHE A 498 -7.94 24.99 -8.34
CA PHE A 498 -7.82 23.63 -7.86
C PHE A 498 -7.22 22.74 -8.95
N TYR A 499 -6.13 22.08 -8.61
CA TYR A 499 -5.47 21.08 -9.43
C TYR A 499 -6.16 19.73 -9.22
N ILE A 500 -6.41 19.02 -10.32
CA ILE A 500 -6.87 17.63 -10.29
C ILE A 500 -6.03 16.84 -11.30
N GLN A 501 -5.51 15.72 -10.83
CA GLN A 501 -4.86 14.70 -11.62
C GLN A 501 -5.53 13.36 -11.34
N THR A 502 -5.49 12.47 -12.32
CA THR A 502 -5.86 11.08 -12.12
C THR A 502 -4.63 10.19 -12.30
N PHE A 503 -4.67 9.07 -11.60
CA PHE A 503 -3.74 7.97 -11.71
C PHE A 503 -4.54 6.74 -12.08
N GLY A 504 -4.05 5.97 -13.04
CA GLY A 504 -4.65 4.70 -13.38
C GLY A 504 -4.05 4.08 -14.62
N LEU A 505 -4.44 2.82 -14.84
CA LEU A 505 -4.13 2.04 -16.02
C LEU A 505 -5.44 1.65 -16.74
N ALA A 506 -5.32 0.86 -17.80
CA ALA A 506 -6.46 0.27 -18.50
C ALA A 506 -7.38 1.31 -19.16
N SER A 507 -6.77 2.27 -19.85
CA SER A 507 -7.45 3.25 -20.71
C SER A 507 -7.60 2.75 -22.16
N ARG A 508 -6.66 1.95 -22.65
CA ARG A 508 -6.66 1.41 -24.02
C ARG A 508 -7.14 -0.04 -24.10
N PHE A 509 -6.72 -0.87 -23.16
CA PHE A 509 -7.14 -2.26 -23.06
C PHE A 509 -7.21 -2.71 -21.59
N PRO A 510 -8.00 -3.74 -21.24
CA PRO A 510 -8.02 -4.25 -19.88
C PRO A 510 -6.66 -4.82 -19.48
N THR A 511 -6.11 -4.34 -18.38
CA THR A 511 -4.80 -4.80 -17.86
C THR A 511 -4.92 -6.05 -16.98
N ASN A 512 -6.15 -6.49 -16.70
CA ASN A 512 -6.47 -7.77 -16.08
C ASN A 512 -7.01 -8.78 -17.12
N SER A 513 -7.07 -10.05 -16.71
CA SER A 513 -7.65 -11.14 -17.51
C SER A 513 -8.63 -11.94 -16.67
N GLY A 514 -9.68 -12.46 -17.30
CA GLY A 514 -10.47 -13.52 -16.67
C GLY A 514 -9.69 -14.84 -16.62
N LEU A 515 -10.21 -15.80 -15.86
CA LEU A 515 -9.62 -17.12 -15.67
C LEU A 515 -10.57 -18.20 -16.22
N PHE A 516 -10.00 -19.28 -16.76
CA PHE A 516 -10.73 -20.47 -17.24
C PHE A 516 -11.93 -20.18 -18.15
N GLY A 517 -11.77 -19.20 -19.06
CA GLY A 517 -12.80 -18.80 -20.03
C GLY A 517 -13.62 -17.58 -19.62
N GLY A 518 -13.41 -17.03 -18.42
CA GLY A 518 -13.91 -15.70 -18.06
C GLY A 518 -13.19 -14.57 -18.79
N TYR A 519 -13.77 -13.37 -18.76
CA TYR A 519 -13.27 -12.17 -19.41
C TYR A 519 -12.87 -11.09 -18.39
N ALA A 520 -12.08 -10.14 -18.87
CA ALA A 520 -11.70 -8.96 -18.11
C ALA A 520 -12.87 -7.98 -17.94
N ALA A 521 -12.75 -7.10 -16.94
CA ALA A 521 -13.62 -5.92 -16.81
C ALA A 521 -13.39 -4.95 -17.98
N ASN A 522 -14.36 -4.08 -18.26
CA ASN A 522 -14.22 -3.10 -19.33
C ASN A 522 -13.22 -1.98 -18.99
N VAL A 523 -12.72 -1.31 -20.04
CA VAL A 523 -11.93 -0.08 -19.90
C VAL A 523 -12.87 1.12 -19.73
N ARG A 524 -12.48 2.05 -18.86
CA ARG A 524 -13.23 3.29 -18.59
C ARG A 524 -12.24 4.45 -18.62
N PRO A 525 -12.15 5.30 -19.65
CA PRO A 525 -11.20 6.43 -19.64
C PRO A 525 -11.56 7.47 -18.57
N ALA A 526 -10.61 8.34 -18.22
CA ALA A 526 -10.95 9.50 -17.42
C ALA A 526 -11.70 10.51 -18.30
N ILE A 527 -12.74 11.14 -17.73
CA ILE A 527 -13.60 12.08 -18.44
C ILE A 527 -13.54 13.41 -17.71
N ARG A 528 -13.07 14.45 -18.40
CA ARG A 528 -13.10 15.83 -17.92
C ARG A 528 -14.08 16.62 -18.76
N VAL A 529 -14.99 17.34 -18.10
CA VAL A 529 -15.94 18.23 -18.75
C VAL A 529 -15.68 19.67 -18.30
N THR A 530 -15.59 20.60 -19.24
CA THR A 530 -15.37 22.03 -18.98
C THR A 530 -16.30 22.90 -19.83
N GLY A 531 -16.46 24.18 -19.44
CA GLY A 531 -17.26 25.15 -20.21
C GLY A 531 -18.77 25.11 -19.93
N GLY A 532 -19.23 24.33 -18.94
CA GLY A 532 -20.59 24.39 -18.43
C GLY A 532 -20.79 25.50 -17.38
N ASN A 533 -22.03 25.96 -17.19
CA ASN A 533 -22.43 26.86 -16.11
C ASN A 533 -22.43 26.18 -14.72
N GLY A 534 -22.20 24.87 -14.66
CA GLY A 534 -22.06 24.10 -13.42
C GLY A 534 -23.36 23.93 -12.62
N GLU A 535 -24.48 24.36 -13.19
CA GLU A 535 -25.83 24.16 -12.67
C GLU A 535 -26.54 23.20 -13.62
N HIS A 536 -27.00 22.05 -13.11
CA HIS A 536 -27.77 21.09 -13.92
C HIS A 536 -29.05 21.78 -14.42
N VAL A 537 -29.09 22.21 -15.68
CA VAL A 537 -30.28 22.83 -16.27
C VAL A 537 -31.26 21.72 -16.61
N ALA A 538 -32.36 21.62 -15.84
CA ALA A 538 -33.44 20.70 -16.12
C ALA A 538 -34.45 21.33 -17.09
N GLU A 539 -34.77 20.65 -18.19
CA GLU A 539 -36.11 20.75 -18.77
C GLU A 539 -37.08 20.04 -17.82
N GLU A 540 -38.21 20.69 -17.50
CA GLU A 540 -39.35 20.11 -16.79
C GLU A 540 -39.22 19.84 -15.27
N GLY A 541 -38.53 20.69 -14.51
CA GLY A 541 -38.78 20.85 -13.07
C GLY A 541 -38.30 19.72 -12.14
N HIS A 542 -37.52 18.78 -12.66
CA HIS A 542 -36.75 17.82 -11.87
C HIS A 542 -35.26 17.92 -12.25
N THR A 543 -34.42 18.45 -11.37
CA THR A 543 -32.95 18.35 -11.52
C THR A 543 -32.54 16.89 -11.41
N MET A 544 -32.31 16.24 -12.54
CA MET A 544 -31.67 14.93 -12.60
C MET A 544 -30.17 15.15 -12.46
N ALA A 545 -29.64 15.01 -11.23
CA ALA A 545 -28.20 14.87 -11.05
C ALA A 545 -27.71 13.68 -11.88
N PRO A 546 -26.54 13.77 -12.54
CA PRO A 546 -25.99 12.65 -13.28
C PRO A 546 -25.83 11.45 -12.35
N ARG A 547 -26.09 10.23 -12.82
CA ARG A 547 -25.93 9.03 -11.98
C ARG A 547 -24.62 8.31 -12.26
N ASN A 548 -24.02 8.58 -13.42
CA ASN A 548 -22.80 7.98 -13.91
C ASN A 548 -22.19 8.85 -15.01
N GLU A 549 -21.04 8.42 -15.52
CA GLU A 549 -20.29 9.12 -16.55
C GLU A 549 -21.01 9.22 -17.91
N PHE A 550 -21.94 8.32 -18.23
CA PHE A 550 -22.72 8.39 -19.47
C PHE A 550 -23.80 9.47 -19.43
N ASP A 551 -24.41 9.68 -18.25
CA ASP A 551 -25.33 10.80 -18.04
C ASP A 551 -24.56 12.12 -18.24
N VAL A 552 -23.36 12.25 -17.66
CA VAL A 552 -22.48 13.43 -17.85
C VAL A 552 -22.14 13.68 -19.31
N LEU A 553 -21.73 12.64 -20.06
CA LEU A 553 -21.43 12.77 -21.50
C LEU A 553 -22.64 13.23 -22.32
N SER A 554 -23.83 12.73 -21.97
CA SER A 554 -25.08 13.09 -22.63
C SER A 554 -25.44 14.56 -22.38
N MET A 555 -25.30 15.01 -21.13
CA MET A 555 -25.51 16.41 -20.74
C MET A 555 -24.50 17.34 -21.40
N ALA A 556 -23.21 16.99 -21.37
CA ALA A 556 -22.15 17.77 -22.01
C ALA A 556 -22.41 17.97 -23.51
N LYS A 557 -22.92 16.94 -24.19
CA LYS A 557 -23.31 17.03 -25.61
C LYS A 557 -24.53 17.94 -25.82
N ALA A 558 -25.52 17.89 -24.93
CA ALA A 558 -26.72 18.73 -25.02
C ALA A 558 -26.40 20.22 -24.80
N GLU A 559 -25.48 20.51 -23.89
CA GLU A 559 -25.10 21.87 -23.49
C GLU A 559 -23.89 22.43 -24.26
N ASN A 560 -23.37 21.71 -25.26
CA ASN A 560 -22.15 22.06 -26.01
C ASN A 560 -20.94 22.33 -25.08
N MET A 561 -20.83 21.56 -23.99
CA MET A 561 -19.65 21.58 -23.13
C MET A 561 -18.46 20.89 -23.81
N ASN A 562 -17.26 21.28 -23.40
CA ASN A 562 -16.03 20.63 -23.86
C ASN A 562 -15.84 19.33 -23.08
N VAL A 563 -15.74 18.22 -23.81
CA VAL A 563 -15.43 16.90 -23.25
C VAL A 563 -14.03 16.49 -23.66
N GLU A 564 -13.20 16.17 -22.67
CA GLU A 564 -11.89 15.60 -22.86
C GLU A 564 -11.88 14.16 -22.33
N LEU A 565 -11.45 13.22 -23.16
CA LEU A 565 -11.19 11.83 -22.78
C LEU A 565 -9.69 11.65 -22.67
N THR A 566 -9.18 11.51 -21.45
CA THR A 566 -7.75 11.33 -21.24
C THR A 566 -7.41 9.89 -20.84
N PRO A 567 -6.21 9.41 -21.22
CA PRO A 567 -5.58 8.32 -20.51
C PRO A 567 -5.56 8.65 -19.02
N ALA A 568 -5.71 7.64 -18.17
CA ALA A 568 -5.95 7.80 -16.73
C ALA A 568 -4.79 8.43 -15.93
N SER A 569 -3.80 9.02 -16.59
CA SER A 569 -2.57 9.57 -16.02
C SER A 569 -2.33 11.04 -16.37
N THR A 570 -3.20 11.68 -17.16
CA THR A 570 -3.00 13.07 -17.63
C THR A 570 -4.26 13.89 -17.50
N LEU A 571 -4.43 14.55 -16.36
CA LEU A 571 -5.28 15.73 -16.27
C LEU A 571 -4.40 16.83 -15.68
N GLY A 572 -4.13 17.87 -16.46
CA GLY A 572 -3.41 19.07 -16.05
C GLY A 572 -4.38 20.25 -15.92
N ALA A 573 -4.02 21.23 -15.08
CA ALA A 573 -4.83 22.40 -14.71
C ALA A 573 -5.57 23.06 -15.89
#